data_AF-A0A0B1SJS7-F1
#
_entry.id   AF-A0A0B1SJS7-F1
#
_cell.length_a   1.000
_cell.length_b   1.000
_cell.length_c   1.000
_cell.angle_alpha   90.00
_cell.angle_beta   90.00
_cell.angle_gamma   90.00
#
_symmetry.space_group_name_H-M   'P 1'
#
loop_
_entity.id
_entity.type
_entity.pdbx_description
1 polymer ?
#
loop_
_entity_poly.entity_id
_entity_poly.type
_entity_poly.pdbx_seq_one_letter_code
_entity_poly.pdbx_strand_id
1 'polypeptide(L)'
;LKHVRDQFYYPKCGTLPDADPSLCDPESDSIYLCGNSLGLMPKATERIMKEQLDKWAKMGVFGHTKGDIPWAHCDECAVEGVAHLVGAKPEEVALCNGLTVNIHVLLAAFYKPTETRHKILLESKAFPSDHYAIESQLRLHGRNVEESMVSD
;
A
#
# COMPACT_ATOMS: atom_id res chain seq x y z
N LEU A 1 10.41 22.07 5.45
CA LEU A 1 9.67 21.18 4.52
C LEU A 1 8.68 21.91 3.59
N LYS A 2 8.56 23.25 3.59
CA LYS A 2 7.60 23.97 2.72
C LYS A 2 7.73 23.62 1.22
N HIS A 3 8.96 23.48 0.73
CA HIS A 3 9.27 23.12 -0.66
C HIS A 3 8.72 21.75 -1.09
N VAL A 4 8.36 20.87 -0.16
CA VAL A 4 7.81 19.53 -0.47
C VAL A 4 6.43 19.67 -1.10
N ARG A 5 5.66 20.71 -0.75
CA ARG A 5 4.34 20.98 -1.34
C ARG A 5 4.40 21.03 -2.87
N ASP A 6 5.47 21.63 -3.42
CA ASP A 6 5.63 21.83 -4.85
C ASP A 6 5.88 20.53 -5.63
N GLN A 7 6.11 19.41 -4.91
CA GLN A 7 6.35 18.09 -5.49
C GLN A 7 5.06 17.28 -5.73
N PHE A 8 3.89 17.79 -5.32
CA PHE A 8 2.61 17.10 -5.41
C PHE A 8 1.61 17.86 -6.28
N TYR A 9 0.71 17.12 -6.91
CA TYR A 9 -0.48 17.69 -7.54
C TYR A 9 -1.58 17.87 -6.48
N TYR A 10 -2.06 19.10 -6.33
CA TYR A 10 -3.22 19.42 -5.49
C TYR A 10 -4.48 19.53 -6.37
N PRO A 11 -5.59 18.87 -6.01
CA PRO A 11 -6.86 19.07 -6.69
C PRO A 11 -7.26 20.54 -6.61
N LYS A 12 -7.73 21.08 -7.73
CA LYS A 12 -8.25 22.44 -7.80
C LYS A 12 -9.70 22.46 -7.34
N CYS A 13 -10.11 23.53 -6.66
CA CYS A 13 -11.48 23.67 -6.18
C CYS A 13 -12.52 23.44 -7.30
N GLY A 14 -12.28 23.98 -8.50
CA GLY A 14 -13.17 23.81 -9.65
C GLY A 14 -13.22 22.39 -10.24
N THR A 15 -12.33 21.49 -9.83
CA THR A 15 -12.29 20.09 -10.30
C THR A 15 -12.98 19.11 -9.35
N LEU A 16 -13.36 19.57 -8.15
CA LEU A 16 -13.99 18.72 -7.13
C LEU A 16 -15.50 18.60 -7.39
N PRO A 17 -16.08 17.38 -7.30
CA PRO A 17 -17.46 17.13 -7.71
C PRO A 17 -18.51 17.86 -6.86
N ASP A 18 -18.23 18.12 -5.58
CA ASP A 18 -19.17 18.70 -4.62
C ASP A 18 -18.79 20.13 -4.19
N ALA A 19 -17.83 20.76 -4.87
CA ALA A 19 -17.43 22.13 -4.56
C ALA A 19 -18.45 23.13 -5.13
N ASP A 20 -18.92 24.04 -4.29
CA ASP A 20 -19.75 25.17 -4.72
C ASP A 20 -18.86 26.25 -5.36
N PRO A 21 -18.97 26.51 -6.68
CA PRO A 21 -18.12 27.48 -7.37
C PRO A 21 -18.36 28.93 -6.91
N SER A 22 -19.46 29.21 -6.21
CA SER A 22 -19.71 30.54 -5.62
C SER A 22 -18.95 30.78 -4.32
N LEU A 23 -18.46 29.72 -3.67
CA LEU A 23 -17.80 29.78 -2.36
C LEU A 23 -16.28 29.64 -2.43
N CYS A 24 -15.71 29.33 -3.60
CA CYS A 24 -14.27 29.14 -3.77
C CYS A 24 -13.80 29.57 -5.17
N ASP A 25 -12.57 30.07 -5.25
CA ASP A 25 -11.90 30.33 -6.53
C ASP A 25 -11.59 29.00 -7.23
N PRO A 26 -12.12 28.72 -8.44
CA PRO A 26 -11.91 27.46 -9.15
C PRO A 26 -10.44 27.07 -9.35
N GLU A 27 -9.54 28.05 -9.48
CA GLU A 27 -8.11 27.83 -9.75
C GLU A 27 -7.27 27.62 -8.47
N SER A 28 -7.87 27.88 -7.31
CA SER A 28 -7.22 27.69 -6.02
C SER A 28 -7.04 26.20 -5.70
N ASP A 29 -5.95 25.87 -5.01
CA ASP A 29 -5.73 24.52 -4.49
C ASP A 29 -6.77 24.23 -3.40
N SER A 30 -7.31 23.02 -3.41
CA SER A 30 -8.14 22.52 -2.32
C SER A 30 -7.35 22.36 -1.01
N ILE A 31 -8.07 22.49 0.11
CA ILE A 31 -7.58 22.11 1.43
C ILE A 31 -7.76 20.59 1.57
N TYR A 32 -6.74 19.84 1.16
CA TYR A 32 -6.80 18.38 1.11
C TYR A 32 -6.40 17.74 2.45
N LEU A 33 -7.40 17.34 3.25
CA LEU A 33 -7.21 16.73 4.58
C LEU A 33 -7.52 15.22 4.63
N CYS A 34 -7.55 14.56 3.47
CA CYS A 34 -7.86 13.12 3.34
C CYS A 34 -6.63 12.27 2.96
N GLY A 35 -5.41 12.82 3.14
CA GLY A 35 -4.15 12.19 2.74
C GLY A 35 -3.83 10.86 3.45
N ASN A 36 -4.47 10.61 4.59
CA ASN A 36 -4.39 9.34 5.32
C ASN A 36 -5.16 8.20 4.65
N SER A 37 -6.15 8.52 3.82
CA SER A 37 -6.91 7.54 3.04
C SER A 37 -6.28 7.35 1.66
N LEU A 38 -6.07 8.46 0.95
CA LEU A 38 -5.40 8.47 -0.34
C LEU A 38 -4.43 9.65 -0.42
N GLY A 39 -3.14 9.36 -0.53
CA GLY A 39 -2.12 10.39 -0.69
C GLY A 39 -2.27 11.17 -2.00
N LEU A 40 -1.90 12.45 -1.98
CA LEU A 40 -1.78 13.24 -3.20
C LEU A 40 -0.75 12.61 -4.14
N MET A 41 -0.98 12.71 -5.45
CA MET A 41 -0.06 12.19 -6.45
C MET A 41 1.25 13.00 -6.47
N PRO A 42 2.42 12.37 -6.25
CA PRO A 42 3.70 13.01 -6.53
C PRO A 42 3.86 13.29 -8.03
N LYS A 43 4.38 14.46 -8.39
CA LYS A 43 4.61 14.86 -9.79
C LYS A 43 5.56 13.92 -10.54
N ALA A 44 6.50 13.30 -9.81
CA ALA A 44 7.43 12.33 -10.39
C ALA A 44 6.73 11.06 -10.91
N THR A 45 5.58 10.69 -10.36
CA THR A 45 4.86 9.47 -10.73
C THR A 45 4.50 9.44 -12.21
N GLU A 46 4.00 10.56 -12.75
CA GLU A 46 3.62 10.66 -14.17
C GLU A 46 4.82 10.37 -15.09
N ARG A 47 5.96 11.01 -14.80
CA ARG A 47 7.21 10.83 -15.55
C ARG A 47 7.69 9.37 -15.49
N ILE A 48 7.79 8.79 -14.29
CA ILE A 48 8.29 7.42 -14.09
C ILE A 48 7.39 6.41 -14.81
N MET A 49 6.06 6.56 -14.70
CA MET A 49 5.12 5.66 -15.37
C MET A 49 5.23 5.77 -16.89
N LYS A 50 5.33 6.99 -17.42
CA LYS A 50 5.53 7.21 -18.86
C LYS A 50 6.83 6.56 -19.35
N GLU A 51 7.93 6.69 -18.60
CA GLU A 51 9.21 6.03 -18.93
C GLU A 51 9.04 4.50 -19.01
N GLN A 52 8.27 3.88 -18.10
CA GLN A 52 8.02 2.44 -18.15
C GLN A 52 7.14 2.02 -19.34
N LEU A 53 6.13 2.82 -19.68
CA LEU A 53 5.27 2.59 -20.85
C LEU A 53 6.06 2.73 -22.16
N ASP A 54 6.89 3.78 -22.27
CA ASP A 54 7.76 4.00 -23.42
C ASP A 54 8.79 2.86 -23.55
N LYS A 55 9.34 2.39 -22.44
CA LYS A 55 10.25 1.24 -22.41
C LYS A 55 9.54 -0.02 -22.92
N TRP A 56 8.30 -0.25 -22.49
CA TRP A 56 7.52 -1.38 -22.97
C TRP A 56 7.27 -1.32 -24.48
N ALA A 57 6.83 -0.17 -24.99
CA ALA A 57 6.58 0.03 -26.41
C ALA A 57 7.83 -0.19 -27.27
N LYS A 58 9.02 0.20 -26.77
CA LYS A 58 10.28 0.13 -27.53
C LYS A 58 11.00 -1.22 -27.40
N MET A 59 10.88 -1.88 -26.24
CA MET A 59 11.75 -3.02 -25.89
C MET A 59 10.98 -4.33 -25.71
N GLY A 60 9.66 -4.30 -25.57
CA GLY A 60 8.85 -5.50 -25.33
C GLY A 60 9.42 -6.33 -24.17
N VAL A 61 9.61 -7.64 -24.42
CA VAL A 61 10.13 -8.60 -23.43
C VAL A 61 11.51 -8.23 -22.87
N PHE A 62 12.33 -7.49 -23.61
CA PHE A 62 13.65 -7.08 -23.12
C PHE A 62 13.57 -6.13 -21.93
N GLY A 63 12.43 -5.43 -21.74
CA GLY A 63 12.20 -4.57 -20.57
C GLY A 63 12.22 -5.31 -19.22
N HIS A 64 12.07 -6.64 -19.22
CA HIS A 64 12.21 -7.43 -17.99
C HIS A 64 13.62 -7.31 -17.37
N THR A 65 14.65 -7.28 -18.21
CA THR A 65 16.06 -7.37 -17.77
C THR A 65 16.92 -6.18 -18.17
N LYS A 66 16.37 -5.22 -18.94
CA LYS A 66 17.09 -4.07 -19.51
C LYS A 66 16.42 -2.74 -19.20
N GLY A 67 17.18 -1.66 -19.32
CA GLY A 67 16.78 -0.28 -18.99
C GLY A 67 17.11 0.08 -17.55
N ASP A 68 16.82 1.34 -17.18
CA ASP A 68 17.20 1.89 -15.87
C ASP A 68 16.51 1.18 -14.70
N ILE A 69 15.26 0.72 -14.89
CA ILE A 69 14.49 -0.07 -13.93
C ILE A 69 14.11 -1.40 -14.57
N PRO A 70 14.92 -2.46 -14.52
CA PRO A 70 14.53 -3.78 -15.00
C PRO A 70 13.28 -4.27 -14.25
N TRP A 71 12.23 -4.69 -14.95
CA TRP A 71 10.97 -5.06 -14.28
C TRP A 71 11.09 -6.29 -13.38
N ALA A 72 12.07 -7.16 -13.62
CA ALA A 72 12.30 -8.34 -12.78
C ALA A 72 12.84 -8.01 -11.37
N HIS A 73 13.36 -6.78 -11.19
CA HIS A 73 13.99 -6.31 -9.94
C HIS A 73 13.44 -4.94 -9.52
N CYS A 74 12.25 -4.56 -9.99
CA CYS A 74 11.74 -3.21 -9.79
C CYS A 74 11.34 -2.93 -8.34
N ASP A 75 10.97 -3.98 -7.60
CA ASP A 75 10.68 -3.95 -6.17
C ASP A 75 11.94 -3.58 -5.36
N GLU A 76 13.10 -4.11 -5.74
CA GLU A 76 14.38 -3.85 -5.06
C GLU A 76 14.77 -2.36 -5.05
N CYS A 77 14.33 -1.59 -6.06
CA CYS A 77 14.70 -0.19 -6.24
C CYS A 77 14.24 0.73 -5.09
N ALA A 78 13.20 0.36 -4.35
CA ALA A 78 12.66 1.15 -3.25
C ALA A 78 12.94 0.56 -1.86
N VAL A 79 13.54 -0.64 -1.78
CA VAL A 79 13.75 -1.37 -0.52
C VAL A 79 14.53 -0.54 0.49
N GLU A 80 15.67 0.04 0.09
CA GLU A 80 16.52 0.85 0.98
C GLU A 80 15.74 2.03 1.62
N GLY A 81 14.96 2.75 0.80
CA GLY A 81 14.17 3.88 1.26
C GLY A 81 13.04 3.48 2.20
N VAL A 82 12.35 2.37 1.89
CA VAL A 82 11.27 1.85 2.76
C VAL A 82 11.84 1.26 4.05
N ALA A 83 12.96 0.55 3.99
CA ALA A 83 13.66 0.02 5.17
C ALA A 83 14.04 1.13 6.15
N HIS A 84 14.60 2.23 5.63
CA HIS A 84 14.86 3.42 6.45
C HIS A 84 13.57 4.00 7.06
N LEU A 85 12.47 4.07 6.30
CA LEU A 85 11.19 4.63 6.76
C LEU A 85 10.57 3.80 7.90
N VAL A 86 10.63 2.47 7.81
CA VAL A 86 10.04 1.56 8.81
C VAL A 86 11.01 1.17 9.93
N GLY A 87 12.29 1.59 9.84
CA GLY A 87 13.31 1.28 10.84
C GLY A 87 13.81 -0.17 10.82
N ALA A 88 13.82 -0.80 9.64
CA ALA A 88 14.26 -2.18 9.43
C ALA A 88 15.53 -2.24 8.56
N LYS A 89 16.14 -3.42 8.45
CA LYS A 89 17.21 -3.66 7.47
C LYS A 89 16.63 -3.93 6.08
N PRO A 90 17.37 -3.64 5.00
CA PRO A 90 16.93 -3.95 3.63
C PRO A 90 16.50 -5.42 3.46
N GLU A 91 17.23 -6.37 4.05
CA GLU A 91 16.90 -7.81 3.98
C GLU A 91 15.66 -8.23 4.78
N GLU A 92 15.08 -7.34 5.59
CA GLU A 92 13.85 -7.56 6.37
C GLU A 92 12.61 -6.98 5.66
N VAL A 93 12.77 -6.32 4.52
CA VAL A 93 11.70 -5.60 3.81
C VAL A 93 11.52 -6.15 2.39
N ALA A 94 10.27 -6.39 2.01
CA ALA A 94 9.87 -6.72 0.65
C ALA A 94 8.72 -5.81 0.20
N LEU A 95 8.82 -5.23 -1.00
CA LEU A 95 7.74 -4.48 -1.64
C LEU A 95 6.95 -5.43 -2.54
N CYS A 96 5.76 -5.84 -2.09
CA CYS A 96 4.92 -6.79 -2.83
C CYS A 96 3.44 -6.54 -2.58
N ASN A 97 2.59 -7.08 -3.47
CA ASN A 97 1.12 -7.15 -3.42
C ASN A 97 0.41 -5.93 -2.76
N GLY A 98 -0.77 -6.19 -2.17
CA GLY A 98 -1.47 -5.26 -1.30
C GLY A 98 -1.43 -5.73 0.16
N LEU A 99 -1.78 -4.83 1.09
CA LEU A 99 -1.69 -5.05 2.54
C LEU A 99 -2.33 -6.37 2.99
N THR A 100 -3.61 -6.60 2.69
CA THR A 100 -4.34 -7.80 3.13
C THR A 100 -3.77 -9.08 2.54
N VAL A 101 -3.25 -9.04 1.31
CA VAL A 101 -2.57 -10.20 0.70
C VAL A 101 -1.28 -10.51 1.46
N ASN A 102 -0.50 -9.50 1.82
CA ASN A 102 0.74 -9.71 2.58
C ASN A 102 0.45 -10.23 4.00
N ILE A 103 -0.64 -9.80 4.64
CA ILE A 103 -1.11 -10.39 5.91
C ILE A 103 -1.40 -11.89 5.74
N HIS A 104 -2.09 -12.29 4.67
CA HIS A 104 -2.33 -13.70 4.38
C HIS A 104 -1.04 -14.50 4.15
N VAL A 105 -0.09 -13.95 3.41
CA VAL A 105 1.21 -14.60 3.17
C VAL A 105 1.96 -14.80 4.48
N LEU A 106 1.96 -13.79 5.36
CA LEU A 106 2.57 -13.89 6.68
C LEU A 106 1.84 -14.92 7.55
N LEU A 107 0.50 -14.91 7.60
CA LEU A 107 -0.26 -15.89 8.37
C LEU A 107 -0.03 -17.32 7.87
N ALA A 108 0.00 -17.54 6.55
CA ALA A 108 0.31 -18.86 5.99
C ALA A 108 1.70 -19.38 6.41
N ALA A 109 2.67 -18.49 6.62
CA ALA A 109 4.03 -18.86 7.05
C ALA A 109 4.16 -19.01 8.57
N PHE A 110 3.52 -18.14 9.35
CA PHE A 110 3.75 -18.01 10.80
C PHE A 110 2.65 -18.62 11.67
N TYR A 111 1.39 -18.65 11.20
CA TYR A 111 0.28 -19.22 11.97
C TYR A 111 0.24 -20.73 11.81
N LYS A 112 0.83 -21.43 12.79
CA LYS A 112 0.91 -22.90 12.85
C LYS A 112 0.17 -23.40 14.09
N PRO A 113 -1.18 -23.41 14.08
CA PRO A 113 -1.95 -23.68 15.28
C PRO A 113 -1.77 -25.11 15.77
N THR A 114 -1.61 -25.26 17.08
CA THR A 114 -1.71 -26.55 17.78
C THR A 114 -2.95 -26.56 18.66
N GLU A 115 -3.30 -27.72 19.22
CA GLU A 115 -4.44 -27.82 20.14
C GLU A 115 -4.35 -26.87 21.35
N THR A 116 -3.15 -26.55 21.81
CA THR A 116 -2.95 -25.68 22.98
C THR A 116 -2.51 -24.26 22.61
N ARG A 117 -2.15 -24.00 21.35
CA ARG A 117 -1.67 -22.70 20.86
C ARG A 117 -2.25 -22.43 19.48
N HIS A 118 -3.49 -21.95 19.44
CA HIS A 118 -4.22 -21.63 18.21
C HIS A 118 -4.87 -20.24 18.24
N LYS A 119 -4.82 -19.52 19.36
CA LYS A 119 -5.50 -18.23 19.46
C LYS A 119 -4.70 -17.12 18.79
N ILE A 120 -5.39 -16.25 18.06
CA ILE A 120 -4.87 -14.98 17.53
C ILE A 120 -5.53 -13.85 18.31
N LEU A 121 -4.71 -12.92 18.81
CA LEU A 121 -5.15 -11.71 19.49
C LEU A 121 -5.24 -10.56 18.47
N LEU A 122 -6.34 -9.82 18.46
CA LEU A 122 -6.61 -8.70 17.54
C LEU A 122 -7.40 -7.61 18.28
N GLU A 123 -7.20 -6.32 17.99
CA GLU A 123 -8.05 -5.31 18.64
C GLU A 123 -9.54 -5.46 18.25
N SER A 124 -10.43 -5.15 19.20
CA SER A 124 -11.89 -5.30 19.03
C SER A 124 -12.49 -4.50 17.86
N LYS A 125 -11.78 -3.47 17.38
CA LYS A 125 -12.20 -2.60 16.27
C LYS A 125 -11.15 -2.55 15.16
N ALA A 126 -10.53 -3.69 14.89
CA ALA A 126 -9.59 -3.79 13.79
C ALA A 126 -10.26 -3.44 12.46
N PHE A 127 -9.44 -3.04 11.49
CA PHE A 127 -9.93 -2.74 10.16
C PHE A 127 -10.59 -4.00 9.55
N PRO A 128 -11.73 -3.89 8.84
CA PRO A 128 -12.51 -5.07 8.45
C PRO A 128 -11.73 -6.11 7.64
N SER A 129 -10.79 -5.68 6.79
CA SER A 129 -9.99 -6.64 6.00
C SER A 129 -9.08 -7.51 6.86
N ASP A 130 -8.55 -6.98 7.95
CA ASP A 130 -7.61 -7.65 8.85
C ASP A 130 -8.36 -8.69 9.68
N HIS A 131 -9.56 -8.32 10.17
CA HIS A 131 -10.48 -9.24 10.80
C HIS A 131 -10.83 -10.42 9.89
N TYR A 132 -11.25 -10.15 8.65
CA TYR A 132 -11.60 -11.22 7.70
C TYR A 132 -10.39 -12.07 7.28
N ALA A 133 -9.19 -11.48 7.21
CA ALA A 133 -7.97 -12.22 6.93
C ALA A 133 -7.67 -13.24 8.04
N ILE A 134 -7.80 -12.84 9.30
CA ILE A 134 -7.60 -13.72 10.46
C ILE A 134 -8.71 -14.79 10.52
N GLU A 135 -9.97 -14.38 10.41
CA GLU A 135 -11.14 -15.26 10.47
C GLU A 135 -11.05 -16.38 9.41
N SER A 136 -10.68 -16.04 8.17
CA SER A 136 -10.54 -17.02 7.09
C SER A 136 -9.34 -17.96 7.30
N GLN A 137 -8.24 -17.48 7.88
CA GLN A 137 -7.10 -18.34 8.24
C GLN A 137 -7.46 -19.31 9.37
N LEU A 138 -8.21 -18.88 10.39
CA LEU A 138 -8.73 -19.78 11.43
C LEU A 138 -9.58 -20.90 10.82
N ARG A 139 -10.53 -20.55 9.94
CA ARG A 139 -11.39 -21.51 9.24
C ARG A 139 -10.60 -22.46 8.35
N LEU A 140 -9.57 -21.97 7.65
CA LEU A 140 -8.70 -22.79 6.80
C LEU A 140 -7.99 -23.89 7.61
N HIS A 141 -7.66 -23.61 8.86
CA HIS A 141 -7.07 -24.58 9.80
C HIS A 141 -8.11 -25.36 10.63
N GLY A 142 -9.39 -25.31 10.27
CA GLY A 142 -10.46 -26.04 10.95
C GLY A 142 -10.75 -25.56 12.38
N ARG A 143 -10.32 -24.34 12.74
CA ARG A 143 -10.53 -23.78 14.07
C ARG A 143 -11.85 -23.03 14.16
N ASN A 144 -12.54 -23.14 15.29
CA ASN A 144 -13.68 -22.30 15.61
C ASN A 144 -13.21 -20.85 15.82
N VAL A 145 -13.90 -19.90 15.20
CA VAL A 145 -13.49 -18.48 15.18
C VAL A 145 -13.69 -17.85 16.57
N GLU A 146 -14.82 -18.11 17.20
CA GLU A 146 -15.18 -17.54 18.51
C GLU A 146 -14.22 -17.99 19.63
N GLU A 147 -13.69 -19.21 19.54
CA GLU A 147 -12.72 -19.74 20.49
C GLU A 147 -11.27 -19.32 20.19
N SER A 148 -10.96 -19.08 18.92
CA SER A 148 -9.58 -18.89 18.42
C SER A 148 -9.23 -17.45 18.07
N MET A 149 -10.21 -16.56 18.00
CA MET A 149 -9.99 -15.13 17.82
C MET A 149 -10.35 -14.42 19.12
N VAL A 150 -9.35 -13.88 19.79
CA VAL A 150 -9.54 -13.13 21.04
C VAL A 150 -9.38 -11.66 20.71
N SER A 151 -10.29 -10.85 21.23
CA SER A 151 -10.21 -9.41 21.13
C SER A 151 -9.98 -8.74 22.48
N ASP A 152 -9.14 -7.70 22.47
CA ASP A 152 -8.96 -6.74 23.56
C ASP A 152 -9.54 -5.37 23.14
#